data_AF-A4EF27-F1
#
_entry.id   AF-A4EF27-F1
#
_cell.length_a   1.000
_cell.length_b   1.000
_cell.length_c   1.000
_cell.angle_alpha   90.00
_cell.angle_beta   90.00
_cell.angle_gamma   90.00
#
_symmetry.space_group_name_H-M   'P 1'
#
loop_
_entity.id
_entity.type
_entity.pdbx_description
1 polymer ?
#
loop_
_entity_poly.entity_id
_entity_poly.type
_entity_poly.pdbx_seq_one_letter_code
_entity_poly.pdbx_strand_id
1 'polypeptide(L)' 'MRFLGFSSENAERSLPDAVCLTDEQQMIVDTVRSFVEHEIYPHEDAIERSGEVSKEVAHGEAK' A
#
# COMPACT_ATOMS: atom_id res chain seq x y z
N MET A 1 16.56 -29.22 4.63
CA MET A 1 15.73 -28.09 5.09
C MET A 1 14.30 -28.30 4.59
N ARG A 2 13.32 -28.46 5.48
CA ARG A 2 11.88 -28.41 5.15
C ARG A 2 11.41 -26.98 5.36
N PHE A 3 10.81 -26.35 4.36
CA PHE A 3 9.88 -25.23 4.56
C PHE A 3 8.48 -25.79 4.29
N LEU A 4 7.64 -25.82 5.31
CA LEU A 4 6.31 -26.42 5.29
C LEU A 4 5.31 -25.44 4.67
N GLY A 5 4.52 -25.94 3.71
CA GLY A 5 3.10 -25.61 3.55
C GLY A 5 2.72 -24.22 3.06
N PHE A 6 2.76 -24.01 1.73
CA PHE A 6 1.73 -23.21 1.09
C PHE A 6 0.78 -24.20 0.41
N SER A 7 -0.34 -24.51 1.08
CA SER A 7 -1.39 -25.33 0.49
C SER A 7 -1.85 -24.69 -0.82
N SER A 8 -1.93 -25.52 -1.85
CA SER A 8 -2.54 -25.25 -3.15
C SER A 8 -4.08 -25.14 -3.02
N GLU A 9 -4.56 -24.32 -2.08
CA GLU A 9 -5.98 -24.06 -1.80
C GLU A 9 -6.32 -22.56 -1.84
N ASN A 10 -5.38 -21.69 -2.24
CA ASN A 10 -5.63 -20.24 -2.27
C ASN A 10 -6.07 -19.71 -3.64
N ALA A 11 -6.44 -20.60 -4.58
CA ALA A 11 -6.80 -20.26 -5.97
C ALA A 11 -8.30 -20.00 -6.19
N GLU A 12 -9.12 -19.98 -5.14
CA GLU A 12 -10.58 -19.79 -5.25
C GLU A 12 -11.13 -18.82 -4.19
N ARG A 13 -10.40 -17.75 -3.85
CA ARG A 13 -11.09 -16.57 -3.31
C ARG A 13 -11.76 -15.87 -4.49
N SER A 14 -13.00 -16.27 -4.77
CA SER A 14 -13.95 -15.40 -5.49
C SER A 14 -13.88 -14.04 -4.80
N LEU A 15 -13.28 -13.05 -5.47
CA LEU A 15 -13.36 -11.68 -5.00
C LEU A 15 -14.86 -11.39 -4.84
N PRO A 16 -15.34 -10.96 -3.65
CA PRO A 16 -16.74 -10.62 -3.50
C PRO A 16 -17.10 -9.61 -4.59
N ASP A 17 -18.26 -9.82 -5.21
CA ASP A 17 -18.82 -9.01 -6.29
C ASP A 17 -18.45 -7.54 -6.09
N ALA A 18 -17.68 -6.99 -7.03
CA ALA A 18 -17.23 -5.60 -7.13
C ALA A 18 -17.23 -4.82 -5.80
N VAL A 19 -16.04 -4.48 -5.28
CA VAL A 19 -15.89 -3.47 -4.23
C VAL A 19 -16.46 -2.13 -4.76
N CYS A 20 -17.76 -1.93 -4.59
CA CYS A 20 -18.44 -0.66 -4.78
C CYS A 20 -18.19 0.14 -3.52
N LEU A 21 -17.27 1.10 -3.62
CA LEU A 21 -17.00 2.05 -2.56
C LEU A 21 -18.17 3.03 -2.47
N THR A 22 -18.60 3.34 -1.25
CA THR A 22 -19.49 4.48 -1.03
C THR A 22 -18.76 5.79 -1.33
N ASP A 23 -19.47 6.89 -1.58
CA ASP A 23 -18.85 8.19 -1.88
C ASP A 23 -17.85 8.64 -0.81
N GLU A 24 -18.16 8.39 0.47
CA GLU A 24 -17.26 8.65 1.59
C GLU A 24 -16.00 7.77 1.54
N GLN A 25 -16.16 6.48 1.22
CA GLN A 25 -15.02 5.57 1.09
C GLN A 25 -14.15 5.93 -0.12
N GLN A 26 -14.77 6.41 -1.21
CA GLN A 26 -14.04 6.90 -2.37
C GLN A 26 -13.21 8.15 -2.02
N MET A 27 -13.75 9.08 -1.23
CA MET A 27 -13.01 10.24 -0.71
C MET A 27 -11.76 9.83 0.09
N ILE A 28 -11.90 8.80 0.94
CA ILE A 28 -10.77 8.26 1.72
C ILE A 28 -9.73 7.64 0.79
N VAL A 29 -10.17 6.84 -0.19
CA VAL A 29 -9.26 6.21 -1.18
C VAL A 29 -8.51 7.26 -1.98
N ASP A 30 -9.17 8.34 -2.41
CA ASP A 30 -8.53 9.41 -3.17
C ASP A 30 -7.49 10.16 -2.33
N THR A 31 -7.76 10.37 -1.03
CA THR A 31 -6.79 10.97 -0.11
C THR A 31 -5.56 10.09 0.09
N VAL A 32 -5.76 8.79 0.34
CA VAL A 32 -4.65 7.83 0.50
C VAL A 32 -3.86 7.69 -0.81
N ARG A 33 -4.54 7.65 -1.97
CA ARG A 33 -3.89 7.63 -3.28
C ARG A 33 -3.00 8.85 -3.47
N SER A 34 -3.53 10.04 -3.21
CA SER A 34 -2.77 11.29 -3.32
C SER A 34 -1.55 11.28 -2.40
N PHE A 35 -1.67 10.78 -1.17
CA PHE A 35 -0.53 10.67 -0.26
C PHE A 35 0.55 9.73 -0.80
N VAL A 36 0.18 8.53 -1.27
CA VAL A 36 1.15 7.58 -1.83
C VAL A 36 1.87 8.18 -3.05
N GLU A 37 1.12 8.83 -3.93
CA GLU A 37 1.67 9.40 -5.17
C GLU A 37 2.64 10.55 -4.92
N HIS A 38 2.34 11.43 -3.96
CA HIS A 38 3.11 12.65 -3.74
C HIS A 38 4.16 12.52 -2.65
N GLU A 39 3.96 11.64 -1.67
CA GLU A 39 4.81 11.55 -0.48
C GLU A 39 5.56 10.22 -0.38
N ILE A 40 5.10 9.14 -1.02
CA ILE A 40 5.80 7.84 -0.94
C ILE A 40 6.63 7.60 -2.21
N TYR A 41 6.00 7.64 -3.39
CA TYR A 41 6.69 7.33 -4.66
C TYR A 41 7.95 8.16 -4.94
N PRO A 42 8.03 9.46 -4.62
CA PRO A 42 9.26 10.24 -4.86
C PRO A 42 10.47 9.77 -4.04
N HIS A 43 10.24 9.00 -2.97
CA HIS A 43 11.28 8.61 -2.02
C HIS A 43 11.63 7.11 -2.08
N GLU A 44 10.94 6.31 -2.88
CA GLU A 44 11.16 4.85 -2.95
C GLU A 44 12.60 4.48 -3.33
N ASP A 45 13.16 5.05 -4.39
CA ASP A 45 14.54 4.76 -4.82
C ASP A 45 15.59 5.14 -3.77
N ALA A 46 15.32 6.19 -2.99
CA ALA A 46 16.21 6.62 -1.92
C ALA A 46 16.15 5.66 -0.74
N ILE A 47 14.95 5.23 -0.36
CA ILE A 47 14.69 4.28 0.72
C ILE A 47 15.22 2.89 0.37
N GLU A 48 15.04 2.41 -0.86
CA GLU A 48 15.54 1.09 -1.27
C GLU A 48 17.07 1.04 -1.21
N ARG A 49 17.76 2.12 -1.60
CA ARG A 49 19.22 2.21 -1.53
C ARG A 49 19.75 2.41 -0.11
N SER A 50 19.06 3.17 0.73
CA SER A 50 19.48 3.45 2.11
C SER A 50 19.06 2.36 3.10
N GLY A 51 17.96 1.66 2.83
CA GLY A 51 17.26 0.77 3.77
C GLY A 51 16.48 1.50 4.87
N GLU A 52 16.37 2.83 4.82
CA GLU A 52 15.79 3.64 5.90
C GLU A 52 14.71 4.61 5.39
N VAL A 53 13.59 4.67 6.12
CA VAL A 53 12.52 5.66 5.89
C VAL A 53 12.82 6.93 6.67
N SER A 54 12.94 8.06 5.96
CA SER A 54 13.19 9.35 6.58
C SER A 54 11.99 9.82 7.42
N LYS A 55 12.26 10.54 8.51
CA LYS A 55 11.21 11.02 9.43
C LYS A 55 10.19 11.94 8.75
N GLU A 56 10.59 12.68 7.73
CA GLU A 56 9.70 13.58 6.99
C GLU A 56 8.57 12.79 6.29
N VAL A 57 8.93 11.73 5.56
CA VAL A 57 7.99 10.80 4.90
C VAL A 57 7.12 10.06 5.93
N ALA A 58 7.70 9.65 7.06
CA ALA A 58 6.99 8.88 8.08
C ALA A 58 5.94 9.69 8.86
N HIS A 59 6.17 10.99 9.07
CA HIS A 59 5.20 11.85 9.77
C HIS A 59 4.19 12.51 8.83
N GLY A 60 4.40 12.42 7.51
CA GLY A 60 3.55 13.10 6.52
C GLY A 60 3.55 14.61 6.72
N GLU A 61 4.71 15.19 7.07
CA GLU A 61 4.88 16.64 7.15
C GLU A 61 4.83 17.21 5.73
N ALA A 62 3.61 17.40 5.22
CA ALA A 62 3.36 17.98 3.91
C ALA A 62 4.04 19.35 3.81
N LYS A 63 4.80 19.54 2.72
CA LYS A 63 5.41 20.81 2.39
C LYS A 63 4.42 21.78 1.74
#